data_AF-G6AVD2-F1
#
_entry.id   AF-G6AVD2-F1
#
_cell.length_a   1.000
_cell.length_b   1.000
_cell.length_c   1.000
_cell.angle_alpha   90.00
_cell.angle_beta   90.00
_cell.angle_gamma   90.00
#
_symmetry.space_group_name_H-M   'P 1'
#
loop_
_entity.id
_entity.type
_entity.pdbx_description
1 polymer ?
#
loop_
_entity_poly.entity_id
_entity_poly.type
_entity_poly.pdbx_seq_one_letter_code
_entity_poly.pdbx_strand_id
1 'polypeptide(L)'
;MTEQYLYPVYETDAWHSLSNRDCKGIYTSKEEAVEAIAEHHNIPLDEFNGLTEEEAREQIKQELQTPFQTQGYTINYDIEVWLVNDWA
;
A
#
# COMPACT_ATOMS: atom_id res chain seq x y z
N MET A 1 24.43 9.55 11.62
CA MET A 1 23.06 9.13 11.94
C MET A 1 22.61 8.27 10.78
N THR A 2 22.14 7.05 11.04
CA THR A 2 21.58 6.20 9.98
C THR A 2 20.27 6.82 9.54
N GLU A 3 20.06 7.00 8.24
CA GLU A 3 18.77 7.44 7.70
C GLU A 3 17.75 6.34 8.00
N GLN A 4 16.78 6.65 8.86
CA GLN A 4 15.68 5.76 9.17
C GLN A 4 14.44 6.25 8.42
N TYR A 5 13.82 5.37 7.66
CA TYR A 5 12.61 5.64 6.90
C TYR A 5 11.42 4.97 7.57
N LEU A 6 10.27 5.62 7.47
CA LEU A 6 8.97 5.07 7.81
C LEU A 6 8.13 4.99 6.55
N TYR A 7 7.29 3.97 6.49
CA TYR A 7 6.39 3.68 5.39
C TYR A 7 4.96 3.62 5.91
N PRO A 8 4.28 4.76 6.09
CA PRO A 8 2.87 4.80 6.45
C PRO A 8 2.02 4.27 5.29
N VAL A 9 1.13 3.33 5.59
CA VAL A 9 0.16 2.77 4.65
C VAL A 9 -1.20 3.38 4.91
N TYR A 10 -1.80 3.88 3.83
CA TYR A 10 -3.13 4.45 3.85
C TYR A 10 -4.04 3.69 2.90
N GLU A 11 -5.23 3.37 3.38
CA GLU A 11 -6.35 2.99 2.53
C GLU A 11 -6.99 4.25 1.96
N THR A 12 -7.26 4.26 0.67
CA THR A 12 -7.86 5.38 -0.05
C THR A 12 -8.97 4.91 -0.98
N ASP A 13 -9.99 5.75 -1.13
CA ASP A 13 -11.11 5.54 -2.05
C ASP A 13 -10.75 5.90 -3.49
N ALA A 14 -9.72 6.73 -3.71
CA ALA A 14 -9.30 7.14 -5.04
C ALA A 14 -7.84 7.61 -5.11
N TRP A 15 -7.31 7.63 -6.34
CA TRP A 15 -5.98 8.16 -6.67
C TRP A 15 -5.85 9.62 -6.21
N HIS A 16 -4.83 9.93 -5.41
CA HIS A 16 -4.59 11.25 -4.81
C HIS A 16 -5.71 11.83 -3.93
N SER A 17 -6.70 11.02 -3.54
CA SER A 17 -7.68 11.46 -2.56
C SER A 17 -7.00 11.65 -1.21
N LEU A 18 -6.87 12.89 -0.75
CA LEU A 18 -6.45 13.22 0.62
C LEU A 18 -7.66 13.35 1.56
N SER A 19 -8.88 13.28 1.02
CA SER A 19 -10.11 13.51 1.78
C SER A 19 -10.57 12.26 2.53
N ASN A 20 -10.25 11.08 2.01
CA ASN A 20 -10.61 9.79 2.59
C ASN A 20 -9.37 8.88 2.62
N ARG A 21 -8.37 9.25 3.44
CA ARG A 21 -7.23 8.38 3.76
C ARG A 21 -7.32 7.91 5.20
N ASP A 22 -7.40 6.60 5.36
CA ASP A 22 -7.35 5.96 6.66
C ASP A 22 -5.99 5.28 6.84
N CYS A 23 -5.26 5.63 7.89
CA CYS A 23 -3.96 5.05 8.18
C CYS A 23 -4.16 3.63 8.74
N LYS A 24 -3.74 2.62 7.96
CA LYS A 24 -3.87 1.22 8.36
C LYS A 24 -2.64 0.68 9.08
N GLY A 25 -1.49 1.34 8.92
CA GLY A 25 -0.26 0.94 9.59
C GLY A 25 0.92 1.84 9.26
N ILE A 26 1.97 1.74 10.08
CA ILE A 26 3.26 2.41 9.85
C ILE A 26 4.34 1.36 9.96
N TYR A 27 5.15 1.23 8.92
CA TYR A 27 6.18 0.19 8.83
C TYR A 27 7.57 0.79 8.74
N THR A 28 8.58 -0.01 9.06
CA THR A 28 10.00 0.41 9.02
C THR A 28 10.73 -0.04 7.76
N SER A 29 10.13 -0.94 6.99
CA SER A 29 10.60 -1.37 5.68
C SER A 29 9.46 -1.27 4.66
N LYS A 30 9.86 -1.02 3.41
CA LYS A 30 8.96 -1.02 2.26
C LYS A 30 8.33 -2.40 2.07
N GLU A 31 9.13 -3.44 2.17
CA GLU A 31 8.70 -4.83 1.99
C GLU A 31 7.61 -5.18 3.01
N GLU A 32 7.79 -4.80 4.27
CA GLU A 32 6.78 -5.00 5.32
C GLU A 32 5.47 -4.26 5.00
N ALA A 33 5.54 -3.01 4.52
CA ALA A 33 4.37 -2.23 4.13
C ALA A 33 3.60 -2.88 2.96
N VAL A 34 4.34 -3.33 1.94
CA VAL A 34 3.76 -3.99 0.75
C VAL A 34 3.12 -5.33 1.13
N GLU A 35 3.80 -6.13 1.95
CA GLU A 35 3.30 -7.43 2.40
C GLU A 35 2.06 -7.27 3.28
N ALA A 36 2.06 -6.30 4.20
CA ALA A 36 0.91 -6.02 5.03
C ALA A 36 -0.32 -5.58 4.20
N ILE A 37 -0.13 -4.79 3.14
CA ILE A 37 -1.23 -4.50 2.21
C ILE A 37 -1.68 -5.81 1.57
N ALA A 38 -0.81 -6.59 0.95
CA ALA A 38 -1.20 -7.83 0.27
C ALA A 38 -1.92 -8.85 1.19
N GLU A 39 -1.58 -8.90 2.48
CA GLU A 39 -2.23 -9.79 3.46
C GLU A 39 -3.56 -9.26 3.99
N HIS A 40 -3.68 -7.94 4.21
CA HIS A 40 -4.87 -7.32 4.78
C HIS A 40 -5.84 -6.74 3.75
N HIS A 41 -5.43 -6.67 2.48
CA HIS A 41 -6.28 -6.25 1.39
C HIS A 41 -7.46 -7.22 1.28
N ASN A 42 -8.68 -6.68 1.32
CA ASN A 42 -9.83 -7.45 0.91
C ASN A 42 -9.76 -7.55 -0.62
N ILE A 43 -9.47 -8.74 -1.14
CA ILE A 43 -9.32 -9.01 -2.59
C ILE A 43 -10.66 -9.50 -3.13
N PRO A 44 -11.53 -8.61 -3.66
CA PRO A 44 -12.68 -9.03 -4.43
C PRO A 44 -12.18 -9.64 -5.75
N LEU A 45 -12.15 -10.98 -5.83
CA LEU A 45 -11.65 -11.71 -7.01
C LEU A 45 -12.36 -11.32 -8.32
N ASP A 46 -13.58 -10.77 -8.24
CA ASP A 46 -14.31 -10.17 -9.36
C ASP A 46 -13.55 -9.01 -10.03
N GLU A 47 -12.75 -8.26 -9.28
CA GLU A 47 -11.93 -7.14 -9.80
C GLU A 47 -10.65 -7.63 -10.51
N PHE A 48 -10.24 -8.86 -10.22
CA PHE A 48 -9.02 -9.46 -10.75
C PHE A 48 -9.29 -10.39 -11.94
N ASN A 49 -10.42 -10.25 -12.63
CA ASN A 49 -10.79 -11.06 -13.80
C ASN A 49 -10.75 -12.59 -13.56
N GLY A 50 -11.02 -13.04 -12.33
CA GLY A 50 -11.02 -14.47 -11.99
C GLY A 50 -9.63 -15.07 -11.71
N LEU A 51 -8.62 -14.25 -11.47
CA LEU A 51 -7.35 -14.71 -10.88
C LEU A 51 -7.59 -15.38 -9.52
N THR A 52 -6.66 -16.24 -9.12
CA THR A 52 -6.64 -16.77 -7.75
C THR A 52 -6.25 -15.68 -6.76
N GLU A 53 -6.60 -15.86 -5.49
CA GLU A 53 -6.22 -14.91 -4.43
C GLU A 53 -4.71 -14.72 -4.35
N GLU A 54 -3.93 -15.77 -4.57
CA GLU A 54 -2.46 -15.71 -4.57
C GLU A 54 -1.92 -14.89 -5.75
N GLU A 55 -2.47 -15.06 -6.96
CA GLU A 55 -2.09 -14.27 -8.13
C GLU A 55 -2.47 -12.79 -7.96
N ALA A 56 -3.64 -12.51 -7.39
CA ALA A 56 -4.08 -11.14 -7.10
C ALA A 56 -3.17 -10.46 -6.05
N ARG A 57 -2.75 -11.20 -5.00
CA ARG A 57 -1.76 -10.71 -4.02
C ARG A 57 -0.45 -10.35 -4.69
N GLU A 58 0.08 -11.23 -5.55
CA GLU A 58 1.33 -10.96 -6.26
C GLU A 58 1.20 -9.76 -7.19
N GLN A 59 0.05 -9.57 -7.86
CA GLN A 59 -0.20 -8.39 -8.67
C GLN A 59 -0.19 -7.10 -7.83
N ILE A 60 -0.89 -7.07 -6.70
CA ILE A 60 -0.89 -5.93 -5.76
C ILE A 60 0.54 -5.61 -5.30
N LYS A 61 1.33 -6.64 -4.94
CA LYS A 61 2.72 -6.45 -4.54
C LYS A 61 3.53 -5.78 -5.66
N GLN A 62 3.40 -6.26 -6.90
CA GLN A 62 4.10 -5.69 -8.05
C GLN A 62 3.70 -4.25 -8.33
N GLU A 63 2.41 -3.93 -8.23
CA GLU A 63 1.92 -2.55 -8.38
C GLU A 63 2.48 -1.64 -7.28
N LEU A 64 2.56 -2.09 -6.03
CA LEU A 64 3.11 -1.27 -4.95
C LEU A 64 4.64 -1.10 -5.01
N GLN A 65 5.37 -1.91 -5.80
CA GLN A 65 6.82 -1.82 -5.87
C GLN A 65 7.34 -0.53 -6.51
N THR A 66 6.60 0.12 -7.41
CA THR A 66 7.11 1.30 -8.12
C THR A 66 6.36 2.58 -7.74
N PRO A 67 5.04 2.70 -8.00
CA PRO A 67 4.26 3.87 -7.63
C PRO A 67 3.95 3.98 -6.14
N PHE A 68 4.25 2.95 -5.32
CA PHE A 68 3.80 2.89 -3.92
C PHE A 68 2.28 3.01 -3.74
N GLN A 69 1.52 2.70 -4.79
CA GLN A 69 0.09 2.92 -4.82
C GLN A 69 -0.61 1.89 -5.70
N THR A 70 -1.78 1.43 -5.29
CA THR A 70 -2.67 0.60 -6.12
C THR A 70 -3.74 1.46 -6.80
N GLN A 71 -4.23 1.00 -7.95
CA GLN A 71 -5.22 1.75 -8.74
C GLN A 71 -6.27 0.83 -9.37
N GLY A 72 -7.51 1.34 -9.49
CA GLY A 72 -8.57 0.67 -10.22
C GLY A 72 -9.33 -0.39 -9.43
N TYR A 73 -9.03 -0.53 -8.13
CA TYR A 73 -9.72 -1.41 -7.21
C TYR A 73 -10.80 -0.67 -6.42
N THR A 74 -11.76 -1.42 -5.88
CA THR A 74 -12.78 -0.91 -4.94
C THR A 74 -12.12 -0.29 -3.71
N ILE A 75 -11.01 -0.86 -3.27
CA ILE A 75 -10.19 -0.33 -2.19
C ILE A 75 -8.77 -0.12 -2.72
N ASN A 76 -8.27 1.11 -2.67
CA ASN A 76 -6.90 1.41 -3.09
C ASN A 76 -6.02 1.65 -1.86
N TYR A 77 -4.71 1.49 -2.01
CA TYR A 77 -3.73 1.74 -0.97
C TYR A 77 -2.64 2.68 -1.49
N ASP A 78 -2.10 3.50 -0.60
CA ASP A 78 -1.00 4.41 -0.85
C ASP A 78 0.02 4.31 0.29
N ILE A 79 1.30 4.10 -0.06
CA ILE A 79 2.42 4.03 0.86
C ILE A 79 3.21 5.32 0.73
N GLU A 80 3.30 6.08 1.82
CA GLU A 80 4.18 7.25 1.86
C GLU A 80 5.58 6.86 2.34
N VAL A 81 6.58 7.70 2.07
CA VAL A 81 7.95 7.50 2.56
C VAL A 81 8.38 8.72 3.37
N TRP A 82 8.61 8.51 4.66
CA TRP A 82 8.89 9.57 5.62
C TRP A 82 10.28 9.35 6.21
N LEU A 83 11.16 10.35 6.13
CA LEU A 83 12.45 10.30 6.80
C LEU A 83 12.28 10.69 8.28
N VAL A 84 12.71 9.83 9.21
CA VAL A 84 12.55 10.08 10.66
C VAL A 84 13.25 11.36 11.11
N ASN A 85 14.35 11.73 10.46
CA ASN A 85 15.12 12.93 10.79
C ASN A 85 14.63 14.21 10.09
N ASP A 86 13.61 14.15 9.24
CA ASP A 86 13.06 15.34 8.55
C ASP A 86 12.24 16.26 9.49
N TRP A 87 12.11 15.86 10.76
CA TRP A 87 11.34 16.54 11.81
C TRP A 87 12.22 17.36 12.76
N ALA A 88 13.54 17.41 12.53
CA ALA A 88 14.55 18.01 13.41
C ALA A 88 14.92 19.45 13.04
#